data_AF-A0A920GPD4-F1
#
_entry.id   AF-A0A920GPD4-F1
#
_cell.length_a   1.000
_cell.length_b   1.000
_cell.length_c   1.000
_cell.angle_alpha   90.00
_cell.angle_beta   90.00
_cell.angle_gamma   90.00
#
_symmetry.space_group_name_H-M   'P 1'
#
loop_
_entity.id
_entity.type
_entity.pdbx_description
1 polymer ?
#
loop_
_entity_poly.entity_id
_entity_poly.type
_entity_poly.pdbx_seq_one_letter_code
_entity_poly.pdbx_strand_id
1 'polypeptide(L)' 'MEAAELYNLAARHGCRALAVLTVSDHLQTGEALPPEERQSSFGDMVEIALEAAISTK' A
#
# COMPACT_ATOMS: atom_id res chain seq x y z
N MET A 1 -1.06 2.87 -9.25
CA MET A 1 -2.22 2.68 -10.16
C MET A 1 -2.65 1.21 -10.32
N GLU A 2 -2.49 0.35 -9.30
CA GLU A 2 -2.57 -1.11 -9.48
C GLU A 2 -3.71 -1.77 -8.66
N ALA A 3 -4.23 -1.10 -7.63
CA ALA A 3 -5.16 -1.69 -6.67
C ALA A 3 -6.46 -2.22 -7.29
N ALA A 4 -6.99 -1.52 -8.31
CA ALA A 4 -8.22 -1.94 -8.99
C ALA A 4 -8.06 -3.32 -9.65
N GLU A 5 -6.95 -3.54 -10.37
CA GLU A 5 -6.72 -4.82 -11.04
C GLU A 5 -6.34 -5.93 -10.06
N LEU A 6 -5.56 -5.60 -9.01
CA LEU A 6 -5.29 -6.53 -7.90
C LEU A 6 -6.58 -7.09 -7.31
N TYR A 7 -7.55 -6.21 -7.01
CA TYR A 7 -8.83 -6.62 -6.41
C TYR A 7 -9.72 -7.37 -7.40
N ASN A 8 -9.73 -6.97 -8.67
CA ASN A 8 -10.46 -7.66 -9.72
C ASN A 8 -9.98 -9.12 -9.85
N LEU A 9 -8.66 -9.33 -9.93
CA LEU A 9 -8.06 -10.67 -10.02
C LEU A 9 -8.32 -11.50 -8.76
N ALA A 10 -8.16 -10.91 -7.57
CA ALA A 10 -8.42 -11.62 -6.31
C ALA A 10 -9.88 -12.11 -6.24
N ALA A 11 -10.84 -11.26 -6.59
CA ALA A 11 -12.25 -11.63 -6.67
C ALA A 11 -12.51 -12.74 -7.70
N ARG A 12 -11.91 -12.62 -8.90
CA ARG A 12 -12.03 -13.62 -9.97
C ARG A 12 -11.52 -15.01 -9.57
N HIS A 13 -10.48 -15.07 -8.74
CA HIS A 13 -9.85 -16.32 -8.33
C HIS A 13 -10.24 -16.80 -6.92
N GLY A 14 -11.16 -16.10 -6.24
CA GLY A 14 -11.60 -16.48 -4.89
C GLY A 14 -10.50 -16.34 -3.82
N CYS A 15 -9.53 -15.45 -4.05
CA CYS A 15 -8.42 -15.17 -3.13
C CYS A 15 -8.70 -13.91 -2.29
N ARG A 16 -7.94 -13.75 -1.21
CA ARG A 16 -7.92 -12.51 -0.42
C ARG A 16 -6.83 -11.57 -0.96
N ALA A 17 -7.12 -10.28 -1.04
CA ALA A 17 -6.14 -9.26 -1.38
C ALA A 17 -6.41 -7.97 -0.59
N LEU A 18 -5.34 -7.19 -0.38
CA LEU A 18 -5.36 -5.88 0.27
C LEU A 18 -4.22 -5.03 -0.31
N ALA A 19 -4.50 -3.78 -0.65
CA ALA A 19 -3.50 -2.78 -1.00
C ALA A 19 -3.35 -1.79 0.17
N VAL A 20 -2.13 -1.66 0.69
CA VAL A 20 -1.74 -0.67 1.70
C VAL A 20 -0.82 0.34 1.00
N LEU A 21 -1.08 1.63 1.16
CA LEU A 21 -0.35 2.68 0.45
C LEU A 21 0.06 3.79 1.40
N THR A 22 1.28 4.31 1.23
CA THR A 22 1.73 5.56 1.84
C THR A 22 1.54 6.72 0.86
N VAL A 23 1.08 7.86 1.35
CA VAL A 23 0.96 9.09 0.55
C VAL A 23 2.34 9.70 0.38
N SER A 24 2.88 9.70 -0.84
CA SER A 24 4.19 10.29 -1.15
C SER A 24 4.11 11.71 -1.69
N ASP A 25 2.97 12.06 -2.32
CA ASP A 25 2.79 13.32 -3.01
C ASP A 25 1.34 13.80 -2.80
N HIS A 26 1.18 15.09 -2.54
CA HIS A 26 -0.11 15.73 -2.35
C HIS A 26 -0.50 16.52 -3.62
N LEU A 27 -1.39 15.95 -4.42
CA LEU A 27 -1.71 16.45 -5.76
C LEU A 27 -2.29 17.88 -5.79
N GLN A 28 -2.97 18.31 -4.73
CA GLN A 28 -3.60 19.64 -4.70
C GLN A 28 -2.60 20.75 -4.35
N THR A 29 -1.65 20.48 -3.46
CA THR A 29 -0.67 21.48 -3.00
C THR A 29 0.64 21.39 -3.77
N GLY A 30 0.89 20.27 -4.46
CA GLY A 30 2.13 20.01 -5.17
C GLY A 30 3.28 19.57 -4.26
N GLU A 31 3.02 19.37 -2.97
CA GLU A 31 4.03 18.87 -2.03
C GLU A 31 4.37 17.42 -2.35
N ALA A 32 5.65 17.10 -2.29
CA ALA A 32 6.20 15.80 -2.62
C ALA A 32 7.29 15.46 -1.61
N LEU A 33 7.33 14.20 -1.16
CA LEU A 33 8.38 13.75 -0.28
C LEU A 33 9.76 13.85 -0.96
N PRO A 34 10.80 14.33 -0.26
CA PRO A 34 12.18 14.20 -0.72
C PRO A 34 12.55 12.72 -0.97
N PRO A 35 13.47 12.44 -1.91
CA PRO A 35 13.90 11.07 -2.20
C PRO A 35 14.38 10.28 -0.97
N GLU A 36 15.14 10.90 -0.06
CA GLU A 36 15.61 10.23 1.17
C GLU A 36 14.48 9.82 2.11
N GLU A 37 13.43 10.63 2.20
CA GLU A 37 12.26 10.35 3.03
C GLU A 37 11.41 9.24 2.40
N ARG A 38 11.26 9.20 1.07
CA ARG A 38 10.59 8.07 0.39
C ARG A 38 11.28 6.74 0.65
N GLN A 39 12.60 6.72 0.82
CA GLN A 39 13.32 5.47 1.10
C GLN A 39 13.15 5.00 2.55
N SER A 40 13.02 5.93 3.50
CA SER A 40 13.13 5.63 4.94
C SER A 40 11.79 5.67 5.69
N SER A 41 10.77 6.36 5.19
CA SER A 41 9.52 6.63 5.92
C SER A 41 8.39 5.59 5.74
N PHE A 42 8.63 4.51 4.99
CA PHE A 42 7.57 3.55 4.66
C PHE A 42 7.57 2.28 5.53
N GLY A 43 8.32 2.27 6.63
CA GLY A 43 8.41 1.14 7.56
C GLY A 43 7.06 0.73 8.14
N ASP A 44 6.32 1.69 8.70
CA ASP A 44 5.00 1.45 9.32
C ASP A 44 4.02 0.78 8.34
N MET A 45 4.01 1.20 7.07
CA MET A 45 3.18 0.59 6.03
C MET A 45 3.51 -0.89 5.83
N VAL A 46 4.80 -1.25 5.85
CA VAL A 46 5.27 -2.63 5.72
C VAL A 46 4.89 -3.45 6.94
N GLU A 47 5.07 -2.92 8.15
CA GLU A 47 4.70 -3.59 9.39
C GLU A 47 3.19 -3.90 9.43
N ILE A 48 2.34 -2.91 9.13
CA ILE A 48 0.89 -3.09 9.04
C ILE A 48 0.52 -4.15 7.99
N ALA A 49 1.16 -4.12 6.82
CA ALA A 49 0.90 -5.10 5.77
C ALA A 49 1.30 -6.53 6.20
N LEU A 50 2.43 -6.68 6.88
CA LEU A 50 2.89 -7.96 7.41
C LEU A 50 1.96 -8.48 8.50
N GLU A 51 1.57 -7.64 9.46
CA GLU A 51 0.61 -7.99 10.51
C GLU A 51 -0.71 -8.45 9.90
N ALA A 52 -1.25 -7.73 8.92
CA ALA A 52 -2.48 -8.12 8.24
C ALA A 52 -2.34 -9.45 7.46
N ALA A 53 -1.16 -9.73 6.91
CA ALA A 53 -0.90 -10.95 6.14
C ALA A 53 -0.78 -12.20 7.04
N ILE A 54 -0.15 -12.08 8.21
CA ILE A 54 0.08 -13.20 9.14
C ILE A 54 -0.96 -13.30 10.27
N SER A 55 -1.81 -12.28 10.41
CA SER A 55 -2.96 -12.30 11.32
C SER A 55 -3.95 -13.38 10.85
N THR A 56 -3.77 -14.59 11.37
CA THR A 56 -4.71 -15.70 11.24
C THR A 56 -5.83 -15.55 12.25
N LYS A 57 -7.07 -15.73 11.79
CA LYS A 57 -8.19 -16.14 12.64
C LYS A 57 -8.06 -17.60 13.00
#